data_AF-T1DJA6-F1
#
_entry.id   AF-T1DJA6-F1
#
_cell.length_a   1.000
_cell.length_b   1.000
_cell.length_c   1.000
_cell.angle_alpha   90.00
_cell.angle_beta   90.00
_cell.angle_gamma   90.00
#
_symmetry.space_group_name_H-M   'P 1'
#
loop_
_entity.id
_entity.type
_entity.pdbx_description
1 polymer ?
#
loop_
_entity_poly.entity_id
_entity_poly.type
_entity_poly.pdbx_seq_one_letter_code
_entity_poly.pdbx_strand_id
1 'polypeptide(L)' 'MDSEPPSDGYLIDLIDNEWLTDKLPNDHILVPYEKLPDPEADNGDSHLTMKEQEQKWTDLAFSSLAPELSVSDQLNMNGV' A
#
# COMPACT_ATOMS: atom_id res chain seq x y z
N MET A 1 47.99 -14.66 1.17
CA MET A 1 47.06 -14.24 0.10
C MET A 1 46.20 -13.16 0.71
N ASP A 2 46.13 -11.98 0.10
CA ASP A 2 45.30 -10.86 0.61
C ASP A 2 43.79 -11.09 0.37
N SER A 3 43.47 -12.21 -0.28
CA SER A 3 42.10 -12.64 -0.63
C SER A 3 41.35 -13.27 0.54
N GLU A 4 42.05 -13.72 1.58
CA GLU A 4 41.46 -14.42 2.71
C GLU A 4 41.52 -13.52 3.95
N PRO A 5 40.37 -13.10 4.51
CA PRO A 5 40.37 -12.36 5.76
C PRO A 5 40.85 -13.27 6.90
N PRO A 6 41.61 -12.74 7.87
CA PRO A 6 41.97 -13.51 9.05
C PRO A 6 40.70 -13.87 9.83
N SER A 7 40.48 -15.16 10.07
CA SER A 7 39.39 -15.64 10.90
C SER A 7 39.77 -15.54 12.38
N ASP A 8 38.88 -14.98 13.20
CA ASP A 8 39.03 -14.97 14.65
C ASP A 8 38.51 -16.29 15.22
N GLY A 9 39.43 -17.23 15.49
CA GLY A 9 39.09 -18.59 15.91
C GLY A 9 38.27 -18.67 17.21
N TYR A 10 38.44 -17.70 18.12
CA TYR A 10 37.65 -17.64 19.35
C TYR A 10 36.18 -17.33 19.07
N LEU A 11 35.90 -16.49 18.07
CA LEU A 11 34.53 -16.14 17.68
C LEU A 11 33.81 -17.34 17.06
N ILE A 12 34.54 -18.16 16.30
CA ILE A 12 34.02 -19.37 15.66
C ILE A 12 33.69 -20.44 16.72
N ASP A 13 34.51 -20.58 17.76
CA ASP A 13 34.28 -21.55 18.84
C ASP A 13 33.10 -21.16 19.76
N LEU A 14 32.72 -19.88 19.80
CA LEU A 14 31.65 -19.37 20.66
C LEU A 14 30.25 -19.52 20.03
N ILE A 15 30.16 -19.54 18.70
CA ILE A 15 28.90 -19.61 17.95
C ILE A 15 28.46 -21.08 17.82
N ASP A 16 27.24 -21.39 18.22
CA ASP A 16 26.65 -22.71 17.99
C ASP A 16 26.00 -22.83 16.60
N ASN A 17 25.73 -24.05 16.17
CA ASN A 17 25.14 -24.31 14.84
C ASN A 17 23.72 -23.73 14.71
N GLU A 18 23.00 -23.59 15.83
CA GLU A 18 21.67 -23.00 15.85
C GLU A 18 21.75 -21.51 15.50
N TRP A 19 22.62 -20.75 16.20
CA TRP A 19 22.81 -19.33 15.92
C TRP A 19 23.42 -19.05 14.54
N LEU A 20 24.31 -19.93 14.05
CA LEU A 20 24.89 -19.82 12.70
C LEU A 20 23.82 -19.92 11.59
N THR A 21 22.75 -20.67 11.84
CA THR A 21 21.68 -20.91 10.85
C THR A 21 20.43 -20.06 11.09
N ASP A 22 20.39 -19.34 12.21
CA ASP A 22 19.30 -18.44 12.56
C ASP A 22 19.15 -17.32 11.53
N LYS A 23 17.90 -16.98 11.22
CA LYS A 23 17.56 -15.93 10.26
C LYS A 23 16.50 -15.04 10.88
N LEU A 24 16.74 -13.73 10.80
CA LEU A 24 15.74 -12.75 11.20
C LEU A 24 14.44 -12.94 10.40
N PRO A 25 13.27 -12.80 11.05
CA PRO A 25 12.00 -12.88 10.35
C PRO A 25 11.85 -11.72 9.36
N ASN A 26 11.13 -11.97 8.27
CA ASN A 26 10.72 -10.91 7.35
C ASN A 26 9.50 -10.20 7.93
N ASP A 27 9.75 -9.10 8.63
CA ASP A 27 8.69 -8.30 9.22
C ASP A 27 8.09 -7.31 8.22
N HIS A 28 6.83 -6.95 8.41
CA HIS A 28 6.12 -6.01 7.55
C HIS A 28 6.36 -4.58 8.02
N ILE A 29 6.56 -3.67 7.07
CA ILE A 29 6.65 -2.25 7.37
C ILE A 29 5.26 -1.60 7.37
N LEU A 30 5.07 -0.59 8.21
CA LEU A 30 3.87 0.24 8.19
C LEU A 30 3.91 1.13 6.95
N VAL A 31 3.06 0.81 5.97
CA VAL A 31 2.92 1.62 4.75
C VAL A 31 1.71 2.55 4.91
N PRO A 32 1.89 3.89 4.80
CA PRO A 32 0.76 4.82 4.87
C PRO A 32 -0.20 4.61 3.71
N TYR A 33 -1.40 4.08 4.00
CA TYR A 33 -2.41 3.74 3.00
C TYR A 33 -2.83 4.95 2.15
N GLU A 34 -2.88 6.15 2.74
CA GLU A 34 -3.22 7.40 2.04
C GLU A 34 -2.26 7.74 0.88
N LYS A 35 -1.04 7.19 0.89
CA LYS A 35 -0.01 7.40 -0.15
C LYS A 35 0.05 6.25 -1.15
N LEU A 36 -0.84 5.27 -1.03
CA LEU A 36 -0.93 4.17 -1.98
C LEU A 36 -1.98 4.50 -3.04
N PRO A 37 -1.75 4.08 -4.29
CA PRO A 37 -2.77 4.13 -5.31
C PRO A 37 -3.91 3.16 -4.98
N ASP A 38 -5.13 3.56 -5.34
CA ASP A 38 -6.32 2.72 -5.15
C ASP A 38 -6.27 1.51 -6.10
N PRO A 39 -6.22 0.27 -5.56
CA PRO A 39 -6.22 -0.93 -6.39
C PRO A 39 -7.53 -1.14 -7.18
N GLU A 40 -8.64 -0.52 -6.76
CA GLU A 40 -9.96 -0.65 -7.40
C GLU A 40 -10.25 0.48 -8.40
N ALA A 41 -9.30 1.40 -8.65
CA ALA A 41 -9.48 2.50 -9.59
C ALA A 41 -9.61 2.02 -11.05
N ASP A 42 -10.85 1.85 -11.52
CA ASP A 42 -11.22 1.43 -12.88
C ASP A 42 -11.09 2.57 -13.92
N ASN A 43 -10.98 3.83 -13.48
CA ASN A 43 -11.05 5.03 -14.34
C ASN A 43 -9.70 5.60 -14.81
N GLY A 44 -8.63 4.79 -14.92
CA GLY A 44 -7.32 5.25 -15.41
C GLY A 44 -6.53 6.17 -14.45
N ASP A 45 -7.12 6.51 -13.31
CA ASP A 45 -6.48 7.22 -12.20
C ASP A 45 -5.71 6.29 -11.24
N SER A 46 -5.49 5.03 -11.63
CA SER A 46 -4.77 4.01 -10.85
C SER A 46 -3.29 4.36 -10.54
N HIS A 47 -2.80 5.49 -11.06
CA HIS A 47 -1.47 6.03 -10.77
C HIS A 47 -1.46 7.08 -9.66
N LEU A 48 -2.63 7.56 -9.23
CA LEU A 48 -2.78 8.57 -8.19
C LEU A 48 -3.03 7.91 -6.84
N THR A 49 -2.49 8.51 -5.78
CA THR A 49 -2.73 8.08 -4.41
C THR A 49 -4.14 8.43 -3.96
N MET A 50 -4.67 7.71 -2.96
CA MET A 50 -5.99 7.98 -2.39
C MET A 50 -6.16 9.46 -1.99
N LYS A 51 -5.12 10.04 -1.39
CA LYS A 51 -5.11 11.45 -1.00
C LYS A 51 -5.14 12.42 -2.18
N GLU A 52 -4.52 12.09 -3.30
CA GLU A 52 -4.52 12.94 -4.50
C GLU A 52 -5.87 12.87 -5.22
N GLN A 53 -6.55 11.72 -5.20
CA GLN A 53 -7.89 11.57 -5.76
C GLN A 53 -8.92 12.42 -5.01
N GLU A 54 -8.86 12.48 -3.69
CA GLU A 54 -9.73 13.33 -2.85
C GLU A 54 -9.59 14.84 -3.15
N GLN A 55 -8.44 15.27 -3.68
CA GLN A 55 -8.21 16.67 -4.04
C GLN A 55 -8.81 17.04 -5.40
N LYS A 56 -9.24 16.07 -6.21
CA LYS A 56 -9.88 16.36 -7.49
C LYS A 56 -11.30 16.88 -7.27
N TRP A 57 -11.63 17.95 -7.98
CA TRP A 57 -13.01 18.43 -8.06
C TRP A 57 -13.78 17.56 -9.06
N THR A 58 -14.62 16.69 -8.54
CA THR A 58 -15.51 15.82 -9.33
C THR A 58 -16.90 16.42 -9.53
N ASP A 59 -17.23 17.50 -8.82
CA ASP A 59 -18.54 18.14 -8.91
C ASP A 59 -18.64 18.98 -10.20
N LEU A 60 -19.50 18.52 -11.11
CA LEU A 60 -19.80 19.18 -12.38
C LEU A 60 -21.15 19.93 -12.34
N ALA A 61 -21.78 20.05 -11.17
CA ALA A 61 -23.06 20.75 -10.96
C ALA A 61 -24.21 20.30 -11.90
N PHE A 62 -24.18 19.05 -12.39
CA PHE A 62 -25.21 18.50 -13.29
C PHE A 62 -26.62 18.51 -12.68
N SER A 63 -26.73 18.45 -11.35
CA SER A 63 -28.00 18.55 -10.63
C SER A 63 -28.75 19.86 -10.90
N SER A 64 -28.05 20.93 -11.29
CA SER A 64 -28.66 22.20 -11.70
C SER A 64 -29.33 22.12 -13.08
N LEU A 65 -28.79 21.27 -13.97
CA LEU A 65 -29.26 21.15 -15.36
C LEU A 65 -30.45 20.19 -15.49
N ALA A 66 -30.55 19.19 -14.61
CA ALA A 66 -31.64 18.23 -14.58
C ALA A 66 -31.99 17.82 -13.13
N PRO A 67 -32.76 18.65 -12.40
CA PRO A 67 -33.11 18.40 -10.99
C PRO A 67 -33.86 17.07 -10.76
N GLU A 68 -34.67 16.65 -11.73
CA GLU A 68 -35.44 15.40 -11.71
C GLU A 68 -34.56 14.13 -11.71
N LEU A 69 -33.37 14.18 -12.31
CA LEU A 69 -32.49 13.01 -12.37
C LEU A 69 -31.71 12.78 -11.07
N SER A 70 -31.58 13.81 -10.23
CA SER A 70 -30.85 13.76 -8.95
C SER A 70 -31.51 12.87 -7.88
N VAL A 71 -32.77 12.47 -8.09
CA VAL A 71 -33.55 11.69 -7.11
C VAL A 71 -33.45 10.18 -7.37
N SER A 72 -32.99 9.79 -8.56
CA SER A 72 -33.01 8.40 -9.05
C SER A 72 -31.98 7.49 -8.37
N ASP A 73 -30.83 8.02 -7.96
CA ASP A 73 -29.72 7.22 -7.39
C ASP A 73 -29.87 6.92 -5.89
N GLN A 74 -30.75 7.61 -5.16
CA GLN A 74 -30.97 7.34 -3.72
C GLN A 74 -31.96 6.21 -3.44
N LEU A 75 -32.72 5.74 -4.42
CA LEU A 75 -33.68 4.64 -4.22
C LEU A 75 -33.13 3.26 -4.58
N ASN A 76 -31.96 3.15 -5.22
CA ASN A 76 -31.41 1.88 -5.68
C ASN A 76 -30.39 1.23 -4.70
N MET A 77 -29.99 1.91 -3.62
CA MET A 77 -29.05 1.36 -2.62
C MET A 77 -29.74 0.81 -1.35
N ASN A 78 -31.08 0.76 -1.32
CA ASN A 78 -31.86 0.24 -0.19
C ASN A 78 -32.79 -0.93 -0.58
N GLY A 79 -32.57 -1.57 -1.73
CA GLY A 79 -33.42 -2.63 -2.26
C GLY A 79 -32.68 -3.93 -2.57
N VAL A 80 -32.74 -4.85 -1.60
CA VAL A 80 -32.29 -6.27 -1.57
C VAL A 80 -30.82 -6.51 -1.19
#